data_AF-A0AAW2JDB0-F1
#
_entry.id   AF-A0AAW2JDB0-F1
#
_cell.length_a   1.000
_cell.length_b   1.000
_cell.length_c   1.000
_cell.angle_alpha   90.00
_cell.angle_beta   90.00
_cell.angle_gamma   90.00
#
_symmetry.space_group_name_H-M   'P 1'
#
loop_
_entity.id
_entity.type
_entity.pdbx_description
1 polymer ?
#
loop_
_entity_poly.entity_id
_entity_poly.type
_entity_poly.pdbx_seq_one_letter_code
_entity_poly.pdbx_strand_id
1 'polypeptide(L)'
;MCHPSDAEAWRHFDRTYPNFAAEPRNVRLDLCMDRFAPHRQYGRTYSCWPIILTSYNLLLRMCMSSDYVLLTIGILDLSNPKRLIDVYLELLIEELQNL
;
A
#
# COMPACT_ATOMS: atom_id res chain seq x y z
N MET A 1 -2.87 14.20 17.09
CA MET A 1 -2.55 13.32 15.96
C MET A 1 -3.81 13.19 15.12
N CYS A 2 -3.74 13.47 13.83
CA CYS A 2 -4.87 13.37 12.90
C CYS A 2 -4.92 11.98 12.28
N HIS A 3 -6.10 11.48 11.94
CA HIS A 3 -6.20 10.24 11.18
C HIS A 3 -5.61 10.45 9.78
N PRO A 4 -4.87 9.48 9.21
CA PRO A 4 -4.41 9.57 7.81
C PRO A 4 -5.55 9.81 6.81
N SER A 5 -6.75 9.29 7.09
CA SER A 5 -7.97 9.58 6.30
C SER A 5 -8.44 11.03 6.38
N ASP A 6 -7.97 11.81 7.35
CA ASP A 6 -8.31 13.23 7.46
C ASP A 6 -7.44 14.11 6.54
N ALA A 7 -6.45 13.51 5.85
CA ALA A 7 -5.56 14.24 4.95
C ALA A 7 -6.33 14.90 3.80
N GLU A 8 -5.79 15.99 3.26
CA GLU A 8 -6.47 16.78 2.22
C GLU A 8 -6.74 15.97 0.95
N ALA A 9 -5.88 14.98 0.63
CA ALA A 9 -6.11 14.08 -0.49
C ALA A 9 -7.41 13.28 -0.34
N TRP A 10 -7.66 12.72 0.85
CA TRP A 10 -8.90 11.99 1.13
C TRP A 10 -10.11 12.93 1.19
N ARG A 11 -9.96 14.13 1.75
CA ARG A 11 -11.03 15.14 1.73
C ARG A 11 -11.40 15.58 0.32
N HIS A 12 -10.41 15.72 -0.55
CA HIS A 12 -10.64 16.01 -1.96
C HIS A 12 -11.35 14.84 -2.65
N PHE A 13 -10.90 13.61 -2.41
CA PHE A 13 -11.54 12.40 -2.93
C PHE A 13 -13.00 12.28 -2.50
N ASP A 14 -13.31 12.51 -1.22
CA ASP A 14 -14.67 12.46 -0.68
C ASP A 14 -15.58 13.54 -1.32
N ARG A 15 -15.04 14.73 -1.60
CA ARG A 15 -15.77 15.79 -2.33
C ARG A 15 -16.03 15.42 -3.79
N THR A 16 -15.08 14.75 -4.43
CA THR A 16 -15.18 14.34 -5.84
C THR A 16 -16.12 13.13 -6.01
N TYR A 17 -16.15 12.22 -5.05
CA TYR A 17 -16.92 10.98 -5.09
C TYR A 17 -17.84 10.82 -3.85
N PRO A 18 -18.85 11.69 -3.66
CA PRO A 18 -19.67 11.70 -2.45
C PRO A 18 -20.47 10.41 -2.26
N ASN A 19 -20.94 9.79 -3.35
CA ASN A 19 -21.66 8.50 -3.28
C ASN A 19 -20.76 7.37 -2.80
N PHE A 20 -19.48 7.39 -3.17
CA PHE A 20 -18.50 6.40 -2.72
C PHE A 20 -18.14 6.64 -1.25
N ALA A 21 -17.89 7.90 -0.85
CA ALA A 21 -17.57 8.24 0.52
C ALA A 21 -18.71 7.96 1.51
N ALA A 22 -19.96 8.00 1.05
CA ALA A 22 -21.15 7.73 1.86
C ALA A 22 -21.36 6.23 2.16
N GLU A 23 -20.78 5.33 1.38
CA GLU A 23 -20.93 3.88 1.58
C GLU A 23 -19.97 3.38 2.67
N PRO A 24 -20.46 2.98 3.86
CA PRO A 24 -19.61 2.59 4.98
C PRO A 24 -18.79 1.32 4.73
N ARG A 25 -19.16 0.51 3.72
CA ARG A 25 -18.42 -0.69 3.33
C ARG A 25 -17.15 -0.38 2.54
N ASN A 26 -17.01 0.84 2.02
CA ASN A 26 -15.84 1.19 1.23
C ASN A 26 -14.59 1.33 2.09
N VAL A 27 -13.53 0.64 1.67
CA VAL A 27 -12.26 0.59 2.37
C VAL A 27 -11.34 1.68 1.86
N ARG A 28 -10.72 2.45 2.77
CA ARG A 28 -9.62 3.37 2.50
C ARG A 28 -8.32 2.65 2.76
N LEU A 29 -7.53 2.48 1.70
CA LEU A 29 -6.24 1.79 1.76
C LEU A 29 -5.12 2.75 1.41
N ASP A 30 -3.99 2.57 2.08
CA ASP A 30 -2.73 3.20 1.72
C ASP A 30 -1.77 2.18 1.15
N LEU A 31 -1.04 2.59 0.12
CA LEU A 31 -0.09 1.76 -0.59
C LEU A 31 1.27 2.45 -0.56
N CYS A 32 2.24 1.80 0.08
CA CYS A 32 3.62 2.25 0.11
C CYS A 32 4.52 1.20 -0.53
N MET A 33 5.44 1.64 -1.39
CA MET A 33 6.46 0.77 -1.97
C MET A 33 7.82 1.46 -1.84
N ASP A 34 8.77 0.79 -1.21
CA ASP A 34 10.13 1.31 -1.04
C ASP A 34 11.17 0.27 -1.44
N ARG A 35 12.36 0.73 -1.82
CA ARG A 35 13.48 -0.12 -2.19
C ARG A 35 14.23 -0.58 -0.95
N PHE A 36 14.14 -1.86 -0.64
CA PHE A 36 14.88 -2.49 0.45
C PHE A 36 16.02 -3.38 -0.06
N ALA A 37 17.19 -3.37 0.60
CA ALA A 37 18.33 -4.22 0.24
C ALA A 37 18.80 -5.03 1.46
N PRO A 38 18.20 -6.21 1.73
CA PRO A 38 18.39 -6.95 2.99
C PRO A 38 19.81 -7.51 3.19
N HIS A 39 20.61 -7.61 2.13
CA HIS A 39 21.90 -8.31 2.17
C HIS A 39 23.04 -7.56 1.46
N ARG A 40 23.19 -6.26 1.75
CA ARG A 40 24.33 -5.47 1.25
C ARG A 40 25.71 -5.98 1.71
N GLN A 41 25.77 -6.80 2.76
CA GLN A 41 27.01 -7.15 3.47
C GLN A 41 27.75 -8.37 2.88
N TYR A 42 27.08 -9.24 2.12
CA TYR A 42 27.64 -10.53 1.66
C TYR A 42 27.77 -10.64 0.13
N GLY A 43 27.93 -9.52 -0.57
CA GLY A 43 28.27 -9.49 -2.00
C GLY A 43 27.15 -9.85 -2.99
N ARG A 44 25.95 -10.25 -2.52
CA ARG A 44 24.76 -10.41 -3.37
C ARG A 44 23.84 -9.19 -3.23
N THR A 45 23.93 -8.27 -4.18
CA THR A 45 23.11 -7.05 -4.20
C THR A 45 21.77 -7.32 -4.90
N TYR A 46 20.81 -7.93 -4.21
CA TYR A 46 19.42 -7.92 -4.68
C TYR A 46 18.66 -6.77 -4.02
N SER A 47 17.81 -6.10 -4.80
CA SER A 47 16.83 -5.17 -4.25
C SER A 47 15.47 -5.86 -4.16
N CYS A 48 14.86 -5.76 -2.98
CA CYS A 48 13.48 -6.11 -2.71
C CYS A 48 12.63 -4.86 -2.77
N TRP A 49 11.40 -4.98 -3.27
CA TRP A 49 10.40 -3.91 -3.24
C TRP A 49 9.19 -4.39 -2.48
N PRO A 50 9.20 -4.30 -1.14
CA PRO A 50 8.00 -4.52 -0.36
C PRO A 50 6.87 -3.60 -0.81
N ILE A 51 5.73 -4.19 -1.13
CA ILE A 51 4.44 -3.52 -1.25
C ILE A 51 3.78 -3.61 0.13
N ILE A 52 3.56 -2.46 0.74
CA ILE A 52 2.96 -2.33 2.06
C ILE A 52 1.55 -1.76 1.86
N LEU A 53 0.55 -2.52 2.28
CA LEU A 53 -0.85 -2.13 2.23
C LEU A 53 -1.38 -1.95 3.67
N THR A 54 -2.03 -0.82 3.93
CA THR A 54 -2.56 -0.51 5.27
C THR A 54 -3.99 0.02 5.17
N SER A 55 -4.90 -0.46 6.03
CA SER A 55 -6.26 0.05 6.08
C SER A 55 -6.41 1.24 7.02
N TYR A 56 -6.96 2.32 6.47
CA TYR A 56 -7.33 3.53 7.20
C TYR A 56 -8.80 3.56 7.63
N ASN A 57 -9.52 2.43 7.59
CA ASN A 57 -10.83 2.32 8.25
C ASN A 57 -10.70 2.00 9.75
N LEU A 58 -9.52 1.57 10.19
CA LEU A 58 -9.23 1.23 11.58
C LEU A 58 -8.90 2.49 12.38
N LEU A 59 -9.05 2.42 13.71
CA LEU A 59 -8.66 3.52 14.60
C LEU A 59 -7.17 3.86 14.44
N LEU A 60 -6.81 5.14 14.66
CA LEU A 60 -5.44 5.67 14.49
C LEU A 60 -4.33 4.78 15.09
N ARG A 61 -4.59 4.23 16.27
CA ARG A 61 -3.64 3.38 17.00
C ARG A 61 -3.43 2.02 16.34
N MET A 62 -4.45 1.53 15.62
CA MET A 62 -4.45 0.24 14.94
C MET A 62 -3.93 0.37 13.52
N CYS A 63 -4.29 1.44 12.80
CA CYS A 63 -3.90 1.59 11.39
C CYS A 63 -2.38 1.65 11.20
N MET A 64 -1.62 2.16 12.15
CA MET A 64 -0.14 2.20 12.09
C MET A 64 0.53 1.05 12.87
N SER A 65 -0.23 0.07 13.35
CA SER A 65 0.32 -1.07 14.09
C SER A 65 0.72 -2.18 13.12
N SER A 66 1.87 -2.82 13.40
CA SER A 66 2.42 -3.92 12.60
C SER A 66 1.44 -5.05 12.32
N ASP A 67 0.48 -5.28 13.23
CA ASP A 67 -0.48 -6.36 13.14
C ASP A 67 -1.55 -6.11 12.06
N TYR A 68 -1.71 -4.87 11.62
CA TYR A 68 -2.68 -4.43 10.61
C TYR A 68 -2.03 -3.91 9.32
N VAL A 69 -0.70 -4.00 9.24
CA VAL A 69 0.07 -3.69 8.05
C VAL A 69 0.26 -4.98 7.26
N LEU A 70 -0.36 -5.05 6.08
CA LEU A 70 -0.17 -6.18 5.18
C LEU A 70 1.08 -5.93 4.33
N LEU A 71 2.10 -6.77 4.52
CA LEU A 71 3.36 -6.70 3.77
C LEU A 71 3.37 -7.80 2.71
N THR A 72 3.34 -7.40 1.44
CA THR A 72 3.56 -8.30 0.30
C THR A 72 4.93 -7.98 -0.29
N ILE A 73 5.89 -8.90 -0.16
CA ILE A 73 7.25 -8.69 -0.70
C ILE A 73 7.24 -9.01 -2.20
N GLY A 74 7.26 -7.96 -3.02
CA GLY A 74 7.42 -8.05 -4.47
C GLY A 74 8.89 -7.93 -4.89
N ILE A 75 9.30 -8.79 -5.82
CA ILE A 75 10.51 -8.67 -6.64
C ILE A 75 11.84 -8.78 -5.88
N LEU A 76 12.47 -9.96 -5.94
CA LEU A 76 13.92 -10.10 -5.85
C LEU A 76 14.49 -9.85 -7.26
N ASP A 77 14.89 -8.62 -7.60
CA ASP A 77 15.58 -8.37 -8.87
C ASP A 77 16.85 -7.53 -8.70
N LEU A 78 17.86 -7.91 -9.47
CA LEU A 78 19.13 -7.23 -9.65
C LEU A 78 19.08 -6.18 -10.78
N SER A 79 18.11 -6.27 -11.71
CA SER A 79 18.27 -5.68 -13.05
C SER A 79 17.33 -4.51 -13.37
N ASN A 80 16.02 -4.57 -13.07
CA ASN A 80 15.16 -3.39 -13.08
C ASN A 80 13.77 -3.64 -12.45
N PRO A 81 13.60 -3.42 -11.15
CA PRO A 81 12.36 -3.74 -10.45
C PRO A 81 11.16 -2.90 -10.92
N LYS A 82 11.41 -1.69 -11.44
CA LYS A 82 10.35 -0.80 -11.95
C LYS A 82 9.55 -1.41 -13.10
N ARG A 83 10.17 -2.29 -13.90
CA ARG A 83 9.53 -2.85 -15.10
C ARG A 83 8.39 -3.82 -14.79
N LEU A 84 8.41 -4.42 -13.59
CA LEU A 84 7.40 -5.40 -13.20
C LEU A 84 6.36 -4.83 -12.23
N ILE A 85 6.54 -3.61 -11.73
CA ILE A 85 5.61 -2.97 -10.79
C ILE A 85 4.18 -2.99 -11.34
N ASP A 86 4.00 -2.64 -12.62
CA ASP A 86 2.69 -2.56 -13.26
C ASP A 86 1.95 -3.91 -13.21
N VAL A 87 2.65 -5.04 -13.43
CA VAL A 87 2.07 -6.39 -13.39
C VAL A 87 1.62 -6.77 -11.97
N TYR A 88 2.39 -6.40 -10.95
CA TYR A 88 2.01 -6.68 -9.56
C TYR A 88 0.89 -5.76 -9.05
N LEU A 89 0.88 -4.50 -9.49
CA LEU A 89 -0.20 -3.58 -9.18
C LEU A 89 -1.50 -4.01 -9.85
N GLU A 90 -1.44 -4.54 -11.07
CA GLU A 90 -2.60 -5.10 -11.76
C GLU A 90 -3.21 -6.26 -10.97
N LEU A 91 -2.40 -7.23 -10.55
CA LEU A 91 -2.85 -8.32 -9.68
C LEU A 91 -3.48 -7.82 -8.37
N LEU A 92 -2.85 -6.82 -7.73
CA LEU A 92 -3.39 -6.23 -6.50
C LEU A 92 -4.74 -5.54 -6.75
N ILE A 93 -4.88 -4.80 -7.86
CA ILE A 93 -6.13 -4.14 -8.22
C ILE A 93 -7.22 -5.17 -8.50
N GLU A 94 -6.91 -6.25 -9.22
CA GLU A 94 -7.84 -7.36 -9.47
C GLU A 94 -8.33 -8.00 -8.17
N GLU A 95 -7.42 -8.24 -7.21
CA GLU A 95 -7.81 -8.75 -5.89
C GLU A 95 -8.72 -7.76 -5.14
N LEU A 96 -8.40 -6.47 -5.17
CA LEU A 96 -9.21 -5.43 -4.52
C LEU A 96 -10.59 -5.24 -5.15
N GLN A 97 -10.73 -5.47 -6.47
CA GLN A 97 -12.01 -5.40 -7.17
C GLN A 97 -12.91 -6.62 -6.93
N ASN A 98 -12.33 -7.75 -6.52
CA ASN A 98 -13.06 -8.99 -6.23
C ASN A 98 -13.54 -9.10 -4.77
N LEU A 99 -13.20 -8.13 -3.90
CA LEU A 99 -13.68 -8.00 -2.51
C LEU A 99 -15.05 -7.33 -2.44
#